data_AF-A0A9J7G9B0-F1
#
_entry.id   AF-A0A9J7G9B0-F1
#
_cell.length_a   1.000
_cell.length_b   1.000
_cell.length_c   1.000
_cell.angle_alpha   90.00
_cell.angle_beta   90.00
_cell.angle_gamma   90.00
#
_symmetry.space_group_name_H-M   'P 1'
#
loop_
_entity.id
_entity.type
_entity.pdbx_description
1 polymer ?
#
loop_
_entity_poly.entity_id
_entity_poly.type
_entity_poly.pdbx_seq_one_letter_code
_entity_poly.pdbx_strand_id
1 'polypeptide(L)'
;MRLNGFAFLWALLTARVAAALEPVTVAISIAAVSALSGYLTYSDFFSCRFSECCKEDRPLNVSALKLDLEKKLFGQHLATEVILKALTGFRNNKNSKKPLTLSLHGWAGTGKNFVSQIVAENLYPKGLKSNFVHLFVSTLHFPHEQQIKLYQNQLQKWIRGNVSACGLSVFIFDEMDKLHPGIIDAIKPFLDYYEQVDGISYRKAIFIFLSNAGGDLITKTTLDFWRAGRKREEIQLKDLEPVLSVGVFNNKHKSLER
;
A
#
# COMPACT_ATOMS: atom_id res chain seq x y z
N MET A 1 -17.01 18.07 -53.54
CA MET A 1 -17.05 18.21 -52.07
C MET A 1 -18.51 18.10 -51.62
N ARG A 2 -18.93 16.91 -51.17
CA ARG A 2 -20.26 16.70 -50.56
C ARG A 2 -20.16 17.17 -49.11
N LEU A 3 -20.78 18.31 -48.76
CA LEU A 3 -20.98 18.68 -47.36
C LEU A 3 -21.88 17.60 -46.73
N ASN A 4 -21.37 16.91 -45.72
CA ASN A 4 -22.07 15.86 -44.99
C ASN A 4 -23.41 16.38 -44.47
N GLY A 5 -24.53 15.97 -45.09
CA GLY A 5 -25.88 16.34 -44.67
C GLY A 5 -26.19 16.01 -43.20
N PHE A 6 -25.46 15.05 -42.62
CA PHE A 6 -25.50 14.75 -41.19
C PHE A 6 -25.05 15.90 -40.29
N ALA A 7 -24.04 16.68 -40.67
CA ALA A 7 -23.57 17.81 -39.89
C ALA A 7 -24.58 18.97 -39.90
N PHE A 8 -25.27 19.15 -41.03
CA PHE A 8 -26.31 20.16 -41.17
C PHE A 8 -27.58 19.79 -40.41
N LEU A 9 -27.97 18.52 -40.41
CA LEU A 9 -29.08 18.01 -39.61
C LEU A 9 -28.79 18.10 -38.10
N TRP A 10 -27.56 17.79 -37.68
CA TRP A 10 -27.13 17.98 -36.30
C TRP A 10 -27.14 19.45 -35.88
N ALA A 11 -26.64 20.36 -36.73
CA ALA A 11 -26.67 21.80 -36.46
C ALA A 11 -28.10 22.34 -36.33
N LEU A 12 -29.03 21.87 -37.17
CA LEU A 12 -30.45 22.22 -37.09
C LEU A 12 -31.14 21.64 -35.86
N LEU A 13 -30.82 20.41 -35.47
CA LEU A 13 -31.30 19.78 -34.24
C LEU A 13 -30.78 20.52 -33.00
N THR A 14 -29.51 20.90 -32.95
CA THR A 14 -28.94 21.67 -31.83
C THR A 14 -29.51 23.08 -31.76
N ALA A 15 -29.78 23.72 -32.90
CA ALA A 15 -30.40 25.05 -32.95
C ALA A 15 -31.86 25.03 -32.46
N ARG A 16 -32.62 23.96 -32.77
CA ARG A 16 -34.00 23.80 -32.28
C ARG A 16 -34.07 23.50 -30.79
N VAL A 17 -33.13 22.75 -30.24
CA VAL A 17 -33.05 22.50 -28.79
C VAL A 17 -32.66 23.78 -28.03
N ALA A 18 -31.78 24.61 -28.61
CA ALA A 18 -31.41 25.90 -28.01
C ALA A 18 -32.57 26.92 -28.00
N ALA A 19 -33.47 26.88 -29.00
CA ALA A 19 -34.61 27.78 -29.09
C ALA A 19 -35.80 27.41 -28.16
N ALA A 20 -35.78 26.21 -27.55
CA ALA A 20 -36.84 25.74 -26.66
C ALA A 20 -36.57 26.02 -25.17
N LEU A 21 -35.41 26.58 -24.84
CA LEU A 21 -35.02 26.92 -23.47
C LEU A 21 -35.15 28.43 -23.27
N GLU A 22 -36.08 28.86 -22.42
CA GLU A 22 -36.20 30.26 -22.07
C GLU A 22 -34.89 30.75 -21.40
N PRO A 23 -34.44 31.99 -21.68
CA PRO A 23 -33.18 32.51 -21.17
C PRO A 23 -33.07 32.46 -19.64
N VAL A 24 -34.20 32.52 -18.94
CA VAL A 24 -34.28 32.39 -17.48
C VAL A 24 -33.89 30.98 -17.02
N THR A 25 -34.36 29.93 -17.69
CA THR A 25 -34.06 28.53 -17.34
C THR A 25 -32.57 28.24 -17.54
N VAL A 26 -31.99 28.75 -18.63
CA VAL A 26 -30.55 28.61 -18.91
C VAL A 26 -29.72 29.33 -17.83
N ALA A 27 -30.07 30.56 -17.47
CA ALA A 27 -29.37 31.31 -16.42
C ALA A 27 -29.43 30.61 -15.05
N ILE A 28 -30.60 30.10 -14.65
CA ILE A 28 -30.78 29.39 -13.38
C ILE A 28 -29.95 28.10 -13.38
N SER A 29 -29.96 27.32 -14.47
CA SER A 29 -29.20 26.08 -14.55
C SER A 29 -27.69 26.31 -14.47
N ILE A 30 -27.16 27.33 -15.15
CA ILE A 30 -25.74 27.71 -15.06
C ILE A 30 -25.38 28.16 -13.65
N ALA A 31 -26.20 29.00 -13.01
CA ALA A 31 -25.99 29.47 -11.65
C ALA A 31 -26.02 28.32 -10.62
N ALA A 32 -26.95 27.37 -10.76
CA ALA A 32 -27.05 26.20 -9.90
C ALA A 32 -25.82 25.29 -10.05
N VAL A 33 -25.40 25.00 -11.28
CA VAL A 33 -24.22 24.16 -11.55
C VAL A 33 -22.95 24.81 -11.02
N SER A 34 -22.76 26.12 -11.21
CA SER A 34 -21.58 26.85 -10.74
C SER A 34 -21.53 27.00 -9.21
N ALA A 35 -22.68 27.21 -8.56
CA ALA A 35 -22.78 27.21 -7.11
C ALA A 35 -22.48 25.83 -6.51
N LEU A 36 -23.03 24.76 -7.10
CA LEU A 36 -22.77 23.38 -6.68
C LEU A 36 -21.30 22.99 -6.89
N SER A 37 -20.73 23.29 -8.07
CA SER A 37 -19.33 23.00 -8.35
C SER A 37 -18.39 23.80 -7.44
N GLY A 38 -18.71 25.08 -7.20
CA GLY A 38 -18.00 25.94 -6.26
C GLY A 38 -18.05 25.40 -4.83
N TYR A 39 -19.22 24.97 -4.36
CA TYR A 39 -19.39 24.40 -3.02
C TYR A 39 -18.64 23.09 -2.83
N LEU A 40 -18.73 22.15 -3.79
CA LEU A 40 -18.04 20.85 -3.73
C LEU A 40 -16.51 21.01 -3.79
N THR A 41 -16.01 21.87 -4.68
CA THR A 41 -14.57 22.13 -4.75
C THR A 41 -14.05 22.91 -3.55
N TYR A 42 -14.86 23.83 -3.00
CA TYR A 42 -14.53 24.56 -1.79
C TYR A 42 -14.52 23.65 -0.55
N SER A 43 -15.49 22.73 -0.43
CA SER A 43 -15.56 21.79 0.68
C SER A 43 -14.38 20.83 0.69
N ASP A 44 -14.01 20.24 -0.45
CA ASP A 44 -12.83 19.38 -0.52
C ASP A 44 -11.54 20.15 -0.23
N PHE A 45 -11.40 21.36 -0.78
CA PHE A 45 -10.24 22.20 -0.53
C PHE A 45 -10.08 22.60 0.94
N PHE A 46 -11.18 23.00 1.60
CA PHE A 46 -11.17 23.33 3.03
C PHE A 46 -10.96 22.09 3.91
N SER A 47 -11.63 20.97 3.60
CA SER A 47 -11.50 19.72 4.34
C SER A 47 -10.07 19.19 4.32
N CYS A 48 -9.40 19.26 3.17
CA CYS A 48 -8.00 18.83 3.02
C CYS A 48 -6.99 19.79 3.66
N ARG A 49 -7.42 20.99 4.07
CA ARG A 49 -6.58 21.93 4.82
C ARG A 49 -6.54 21.58 6.31
N PHE A 50 -7.65 21.09 6.86
CA PHE A 50 -7.78 20.75 8.28
C PHE A 50 -7.65 19.25 8.58
N SER A 51 -7.85 18.38 7.58
CA SER A 51 -7.72 16.93 7.69
C SER A 51 -6.88 16.36 6.54
N GLU A 52 -6.33 15.17 6.73
CA GLU A 52 -5.53 14.50 5.70
C GLU A 52 -6.44 13.89 4.63
N CYS A 53 -6.24 14.25 3.37
CA CYS A 53 -7.01 13.72 2.25
C CYS A 53 -6.26 12.65 1.48
N CYS A 54 -7.02 11.64 1.02
CA CYS A 54 -6.52 10.64 0.10
C CYS A 54 -6.48 11.24 -1.31
N LYS A 55 -5.29 11.65 -1.76
CA LYS A 55 -5.07 12.09 -3.15
C LYS A 55 -4.41 10.97 -3.93
N GLU A 56 -5.14 10.40 -4.89
CA GLU A 56 -4.63 9.29 -5.70
C GLU A 56 -3.38 9.65 -6.52
N ASP A 57 -3.21 10.93 -6.88
CA ASP A 57 -2.17 11.40 -7.79
C ASP A 57 -0.92 11.97 -7.08
N ARG A 58 -0.61 11.52 -5.85
CA ARG A 58 0.66 11.89 -5.23
C ARG A 58 1.79 11.03 -5.83
N PRO A 59 2.75 11.61 -6.58
CA PRO A 59 3.91 10.87 -7.04
C PRO A 59 4.85 10.54 -5.88
N LEU A 60 5.48 9.37 -5.94
CA LEU A 60 6.57 9.01 -5.04
C LEU A 60 7.84 9.79 -5.44
N ASN A 61 8.44 10.50 -4.49
CA ASN A 61 9.76 11.11 -4.72
C ASN A 61 10.86 10.04 -4.58
N VAL A 62 11.18 9.38 -5.69
CA VAL A 62 12.15 8.27 -5.75
C VAL A 62 13.53 8.72 -5.27
N SER A 63 13.96 9.94 -5.62
CA SER A 63 15.25 10.48 -5.21
C SER A 63 15.32 10.72 -3.71
N ALA A 64 14.25 11.23 -3.09
CA ALA A 64 14.17 11.39 -1.65
C ALA A 64 14.17 10.04 -0.92
N LEU A 65 13.37 9.08 -1.39
CA LEU A 65 13.34 7.73 -0.82
C LEU A 65 14.70 7.05 -0.89
N LYS A 66 15.38 7.14 -2.04
CA LYS A 66 16.72 6.58 -2.22
C LYS A 66 17.72 7.21 -1.24
N LEU A 67 17.73 8.54 -1.15
CA LEU A 67 18.62 9.28 -0.26
C LEU A 67 18.36 8.93 1.21
N ASP A 68 17.10 8.82 1.61
CA ASP A 68 16.74 8.42 2.97
C ASP A 68 17.21 7.00 3.29
N LEU A 69 16.99 6.04 2.37
CA LEU A 69 17.47 4.67 2.56
C LEU A 69 19.01 4.63 2.64
N GLU A 70 19.73 5.28 1.72
CA GLU A 70 21.20 5.24 1.69
C GLU A 70 21.86 5.96 2.87
N LYS A 71 21.29 7.08 3.33
CA LYS A 71 21.87 7.87 4.44
C LYS A 71 21.47 7.38 5.82
N LYS A 72 20.28 6.78 5.96
CA LYS A 72 19.73 6.39 7.27
C LYS A 72 19.86 4.89 7.54
N LEU A 73 19.83 4.04 6.51
CA LEU A 73 19.82 2.58 6.68
C LEU A 73 21.21 1.95 6.45
N PHE A 74 21.91 1.67 7.53
CA PHE A 74 23.28 1.13 7.48
C PHE A 74 23.31 -0.40 7.37
N GLY A 75 24.22 -0.92 6.54
CA GLY A 75 24.51 -2.36 6.46
C GLY A 75 23.39 -3.23 5.85
N GLN A 76 22.39 -2.62 5.20
CA GLN A 76 21.26 -3.31 4.57
C GLN A 76 21.20 -3.06 3.05
N HIS A 77 22.29 -3.35 2.34
CA HIS A 77 22.40 -3.10 0.89
C HIS A 77 21.28 -3.80 0.10
N LEU A 78 20.95 -5.04 0.44
CA LEU A 78 19.86 -5.80 -0.21
C LEU A 78 18.48 -5.17 0.03
N ALA A 79 18.19 -4.76 1.27
CA ALA A 79 16.89 -4.17 1.59
C ALA A 79 16.70 -2.84 0.85
N THR A 80 17.73 -1.98 0.85
CA THR A 80 17.72 -0.69 0.14
C THR A 80 17.41 -0.87 -1.34
N GLU A 81 18.09 -1.80 -2.02
CA GLU A 81 17.88 -2.04 -3.45
C GLU A 81 16.48 -2.58 -3.76
N VAL A 82 16.04 -3.61 -3.02
CA VAL A 82 14.76 -4.29 -3.27
C VAL A 82 13.58 -3.34 -2.99
N ILE A 83 13.62 -2.60 -1.89
CA ILE A 83 12.53 -1.69 -1.49
C ILE A 83 12.41 -0.54 -2.48
N LEU A 84 13.54 0.07 -2.88
CA LEU A 84 13.55 1.15 -3.84
C LEU A 84 12.94 0.70 -5.18
N LYS A 85 13.36 -0.45 -5.71
CA LYS A 85 12.82 -1.01 -6.96
C LYS A 85 11.33 -1.36 -6.84
N ALA A 86 10.93 -2.01 -5.74
CA ALA A 86 9.56 -2.45 -5.55
C ALA A 86 8.58 -1.27 -5.43
N LEU A 87 8.89 -0.26 -4.60
CA LEU A 87 8.03 0.92 -4.44
C LEU A 87 7.97 1.77 -5.70
N THR A 88 9.11 1.97 -6.37
CA THR A 88 9.17 2.73 -7.62
C THR A 88 8.37 2.05 -8.72
N GLY A 89 8.58 0.74 -8.92
CA GLY A 89 7.84 -0.04 -9.91
C GLY A 89 6.34 -0.08 -9.64
N PHE A 90 5.95 -0.24 -8.38
CA PHE A 90 4.53 -0.25 -7.99
C PHE A 90 3.86 1.10 -8.20
N ARG A 91 4.48 2.20 -7.77
CA ARG A 91 3.90 3.56 -7.91
C ARG A 91 3.84 4.04 -9.36
N ASN A 92 4.77 3.60 -10.20
CA ASN A 92 4.75 3.93 -11.63
C ASN A 92 3.73 3.08 -12.41
N ASN A 93 3.30 1.93 -11.89
CA ASN A 93 2.35 1.05 -12.54
C ASN A 93 0.89 1.42 -12.18
N LYS A 94 0.23 2.19 -13.05
CA LYS A 94 -1.20 2.56 -12.87
C LYS A 94 -2.16 1.35 -12.92
N ASN A 95 -1.74 0.25 -13.54
CA ASN A 95 -2.55 -0.95 -13.77
C ASN A 95 -2.02 -2.16 -12.98
N SER A 96 -1.68 -1.96 -11.71
CA SER A 96 -1.26 -3.07 -10.86
C SER A 96 -2.38 -4.12 -10.74
N LYS A 97 -2.03 -5.41 -10.86
CA LYS A 97 -2.99 -6.53 -10.77
C LYS A 97 -3.18 -7.05 -9.34
N LYS A 98 -2.31 -6.65 -8.41
CA LYS A 98 -2.31 -7.03 -7.00
C LYS A 98 -1.75 -5.90 -6.14
N PRO A 99 -2.03 -5.83 -4.83
CA PRO A 99 -1.34 -4.90 -3.95
C PRO A 99 0.17 -5.14 -3.93
N LEU A 100 0.92 -4.11 -3.53
CA LEU A 100 2.33 -4.32 -3.18
C LEU A 100 2.39 -5.05 -1.84
N THR A 101 3.10 -6.17 -1.81
CA THR A 101 3.36 -6.90 -0.58
C THR A 101 4.86 -7.01 -0.36
N LEU A 102 5.34 -6.44 0.74
CA LEU A 102 6.73 -6.52 1.17
C LEU A 102 6.80 -7.36 2.45
N SER A 103 7.74 -8.31 2.49
CA SER A 103 8.01 -9.10 3.70
C SER A 103 9.46 -8.90 4.12
N LEU A 104 9.66 -8.23 5.25
CA LEU A 104 10.97 -7.86 5.79
C LEU A 104 11.33 -8.83 6.91
N HIS A 105 12.34 -9.65 6.64
CA HIS A 105 12.84 -10.68 7.55
C HIS A 105 14.25 -10.36 8.02
N GLY A 106 14.59 -10.69 9.27
CA GLY A 106 15.93 -10.52 9.80
C GLY A 106 15.98 -10.52 11.32
N TRP A 107 17.19 -10.43 11.89
CA TRP A 107 17.39 -10.37 13.34
C TRP A 107 16.71 -9.15 13.99
N ALA A 108 16.44 -9.22 15.29
CA ALA A 108 15.91 -8.09 16.04
C ALA A 108 16.93 -6.93 16.07
N GLY A 109 16.47 -5.68 16.02
CA GLY A 109 17.35 -4.51 16.09
C GLY A 109 18.10 -4.17 14.80
N THR A 110 17.90 -4.87 13.69
CA THR A 110 18.60 -4.60 12.41
C THR A 110 17.92 -3.55 11.52
N GLY A 111 16.83 -2.92 12.00
CA GLY A 111 16.18 -1.79 11.32
C GLY A 111 14.86 -2.07 10.59
N LYS A 112 14.22 -3.25 10.74
CA LYS A 112 12.93 -3.56 10.06
C LYS A 112 11.84 -2.50 10.29
N ASN A 113 11.60 -2.13 11.54
CA ASN A 113 10.60 -1.11 11.89
C ASN A 113 11.04 0.27 11.37
N PHE A 114 12.33 0.57 11.47
CA PHE A 114 12.89 1.82 10.96
C PHE A 114 12.73 1.97 9.43
N VAL A 115 12.90 0.88 8.68
CA VAL A 115 12.63 0.83 7.25
C VAL A 115 11.16 1.10 6.95
N SER A 116 10.24 0.47 7.68
CA SER A 116 8.80 0.74 7.49
C SER A 116 8.43 2.19 7.79
N GLN A 117 9.10 2.82 8.76
CA GLN A 117 8.96 4.24 9.07
C GLN A 117 9.47 5.11 7.92
N ILE A 118 10.68 4.87 7.39
CA ILE A 118 11.21 5.60 6.22
C ILE A 118 10.25 5.50 5.03
N VAL A 119 9.72 4.31 4.77
CA VAL A 119 8.74 4.07 3.70
C VAL A 119 7.47 4.86 3.95
N ALA A 120 6.91 4.83 5.17
CA ALA A 120 5.70 5.58 5.51
C ALA A 120 5.91 7.10 5.37
N GLU A 121 7.03 7.64 5.83
CA GLU A 121 7.39 9.06 5.73
C GLU A 121 7.54 9.54 4.28
N ASN A 122 8.03 8.67 3.39
CA ASN A 122 8.16 8.98 1.97
C ASN A 122 6.85 8.82 1.19
N LEU A 123 5.87 8.06 1.71
CA LEU A 123 4.54 7.90 1.12
C LEU A 123 3.56 8.98 1.62
N TYR A 124 3.63 9.30 2.91
CA TYR A 124 2.76 10.25 3.60
C TYR A 124 3.58 11.21 4.48
N PRO A 125 3.32 12.54 4.48
CA PRO A 125 4.16 13.50 5.21
C PRO A 125 4.03 13.35 6.72
N LYS A 126 2.90 12.79 7.19
CA LYS A 126 2.70 12.45 8.61
C LYS A 126 3.32 11.10 8.99
N GLY A 127 3.94 10.38 8.05
CA GLY A 127 4.54 9.06 8.27
C GLY A 127 3.57 8.08 8.91
N LEU A 128 4.01 7.43 9.99
CA LEU A 128 3.18 6.49 10.77
C LEU A 128 1.97 7.15 11.47
N LYS A 129 1.94 8.49 11.59
CA LYS A 129 0.80 9.25 12.14
C LYS A 129 -0.24 9.63 11.09
N SER A 130 -0.05 9.20 9.84
CA SER A 130 -1.02 9.42 8.77
C SER A 130 -2.29 8.62 9.02
N ASN A 131 -3.44 9.17 8.66
CA ASN A 131 -4.72 8.47 8.73
C ASN A 131 -4.80 7.27 7.74
N PHE A 132 -3.86 7.19 6.79
CA PHE A 132 -3.81 6.15 5.76
C PHE A 132 -2.69 5.13 5.98
N VAL A 133 -1.98 5.22 7.11
CA VAL A 133 -0.92 4.27 7.50
C VAL A 133 -1.37 3.59 8.79
N HIS A 134 -1.52 2.28 8.74
CA HIS A 134 -2.08 1.50 9.84
C HIS A 134 -1.05 0.48 10.32
N LEU A 135 -0.66 0.57 11.60
CA LEU A 135 0.29 -0.35 12.23
C LEU A 135 -0.45 -1.34 13.14
N PHE A 136 -0.24 -2.62 12.89
CA PHE A 136 -0.70 -3.72 13.73
C PHE A 136 0.50 -4.45 14.31
N VAL A 137 0.68 -4.36 15.62
CA VAL A 137 1.64 -5.18 16.36
C VAL A 137 0.95 -6.44 16.87
N SER A 138 1.43 -7.61 16.49
CA SER A 138 0.77 -8.90 16.80
C SER A 138 0.49 -9.08 18.30
N THR A 139 1.52 -8.91 19.13
CA THR A 139 1.43 -9.13 20.58
C THR A 139 0.56 -8.10 21.32
N LEU A 140 0.32 -6.93 20.72
CA LEU A 140 -0.48 -5.87 21.32
C LEU A 140 -1.96 -5.96 20.90
N HIS A 141 -2.21 -6.16 19.61
CA HIS A 141 -3.56 -6.11 19.04
C HIS A 141 -4.24 -7.47 19.02
N PHE A 142 -3.46 -8.56 19.00
CA PHE A 142 -3.98 -9.93 18.91
C PHE A 142 -3.39 -10.83 20.02
N PRO A 143 -3.46 -10.44 21.32
CA PRO A 143 -2.78 -11.15 22.40
C PRO A 143 -3.41 -12.49 22.78
N HIS A 144 -4.73 -12.66 22.58
CA HIS A 144 -5.48 -13.81 23.09
C HIS A 144 -6.02 -14.72 21.99
N GLU A 145 -5.56 -15.97 21.95
CA GLU A 145 -5.97 -16.96 20.94
C GLU A 145 -7.47 -17.32 20.99
N GLN A 146 -8.10 -17.20 22.16
CA GLN A 146 -9.53 -17.48 22.31
C GLN A 146 -10.40 -16.44 21.57
N GLN A 147 -9.85 -15.26 21.28
CA GLN A 147 -10.57 -14.16 20.62
C GLN A 147 -10.26 -14.05 19.12
N ILE A 148 -9.58 -15.05 18.52
CA ILE A 148 -9.15 -14.98 17.12
C ILE A 148 -10.29 -14.68 16.15
N LYS A 149 -11.46 -15.30 16.32
CA LYS A 149 -12.63 -15.01 15.45
C LYS A 149 -13.07 -13.54 15.53
N LEU A 150 -13.02 -12.94 16.72
CA LEU A 150 -13.34 -11.52 16.91
C LEU A 150 -12.31 -10.65 16.18
N TYR A 151 -11.03 -10.94 16.37
CA TYR A 151 -9.93 -10.21 15.75
C TYR A 151 -9.94 -10.31 14.22
N GLN A 152 -10.23 -11.49 13.66
CA GLN A 152 -10.42 -11.67 12.22
C GLN A 152 -11.50 -10.73 11.68
N ASN A 153 -12.68 -10.72 12.31
CA ASN A 153 -13.80 -9.87 11.89
C ASN A 153 -13.48 -8.38 12.01
N GLN A 154 -12.85 -7.96 13.11
CA GLN A 154 -12.44 -6.57 13.32
C GLN A 154 -11.40 -6.13 12.28
N LEU A 155 -10.39 -6.96 12.02
CA LEU A 155 -9.32 -6.67 11.07
C LEU A 155 -9.86 -6.57 9.64
N GLN A 156 -10.70 -7.51 9.20
CA GLN A 156 -11.32 -7.49 7.88
C GLN A 156 -12.19 -6.24 7.71
N LYS A 157 -13.01 -5.90 8.71
CA LYS A 157 -13.83 -4.69 8.69
C LYS A 157 -12.98 -3.43 8.65
N TRP A 158 -11.87 -3.39 9.40
CA TRP A 158 -10.95 -2.26 9.43
C TRP A 158 -10.25 -2.05 8.08
N ILE A 159 -9.68 -3.11 7.51
CA ILE A 159 -9.02 -3.06 6.20
C ILE A 159 -10.02 -2.62 5.13
N ARG A 160 -11.19 -3.27 5.08
CA ARG A 160 -12.26 -2.92 4.13
C ARG A 160 -12.66 -1.44 4.26
N GLY A 161 -12.93 -0.97 5.46
CA GLY A 161 -13.35 0.41 5.71
C GLY A 161 -12.29 1.44 5.28
N ASN A 162 -11.01 1.21 5.61
CA ASN A 162 -9.94 2.14 5.27
C ASN A 162 -9.60 2.13 3.79
N VAL A 163 -9.60 0.96 3.13
CA VAL A 163 -9.37 0.89 1.68
C VAL A 163 -10.53 1.50 0.89
N SER A 164 -11.77 1.34 1.35
CA SER A 164 -12.92 2.04 0.77
C SER A 164 -12.79 3.57 0.87
N ALA A 165 -12.23 4.08 1.97
CA ALA A 165 -11.97 5.51 2.14
C ALA A 165 -10.74 5.98 1.34
N CYS A 166 -9.72 5.14 1.23
CA CYS A 166 -8.49 5.42 0.51
C CYS A 166 -7.84 4.14 -0.04
N GLY A 167 -7.93 3.93 -1.36
CA GLY A 167 -7.31 2.76 -2.01
C GLY A 167 -5.79 2.70 -1.91
N LEU A 168 -5.14 3.80 -1.48
CA LEU A 168 -3.69 3.90 -1.30
C LEU A 168 -3.21 3.53 0.12
N SER A 169 -4.10 3.09 1.00
CA SER A 169 -3.76 2.76 2.40
C SER A 169 -2.60 1.78 2.52
N VAL A 170 -1.79 1.99 3.56
CA VAL A 170 -0.63 1.19 3.91
C VAL A 170 -0.94 0.45 5.20
N PHE A 171 -0.75 -0.87 5.19
CA PHE A 171 -0.93 -1.73 6.36
C PHE A 171 0.41 -2.36 6.72
N ILE A 172 0.87 -2.10 7.95
CA ILE A 172 2.12 -2.62 8.49
C ILE A 172 1.75 -3.63 9.58
N PHE A 173 2.23 -4.86 9.43
CA PHE A 173 2.06 -5.94 10.41
C PHE A 173 3.41 -6.26 11.03
N ASP A 174 3.60 -5.84 12.27
CA ASP A 174 4.80 -6.09 13.05
C ASP A 174 4.67 -7.36 13.90
N GLU A 175 5.81 -8.00 14.13
CA GLU A 175 5.94 -9.30 14.79
C GLU A 175 5.08 -10.39 14.13
N MET A 176 5.10 -10.45 12.80
CA MET A 176 4.32 -11.40 11.99
C MET A 176 4.64 -12.87 12.32
N ASP A 177 5.86 -13.16 12.80
CA ASP A 177 6.26 -14.49 13.30
C ASP A 177 5.46 -14.96 14.52
N LYS A 178 4.88 -14.02 15.27
CA LYS A 178 4.02 -14.29 16.44
C LYS A 178 2.53 -14.20 16.09
N LEU A 179 2.19 -13.95 14.82
CA LEU A 179 0.81 -13.76 14.41
C LEU A 179 0.12 -15.12 14.24
N HIS A 180 -1.02 -15.29 14.89
CA HIS A 180 -1.79 -16.52 14.83
C HIS A 180 -2.23 -16.81 13.38
N PRO A 181 -2.10 -18.06 12.87
CA PRO A 181 -2.39 -18.41 11.48
C PRO A 181 -3.78 -17.98 11.00
N GLY A 182 -4.79 -18.09 11.85
CA GLY A 182 -6.14 -17.62 11.53
C GLY A 182 -6.22 -16.12 11.18
N ILE A 183 -5.37 -15.26 11.75
CA ILE A 183 -5.33 -13.84 11.36
C ILE A 183 -4.70 -13.68 9.98
N ILE A 184 -3.68 -14.50 9.66
CA ILE A 184 -3.06 -14.57 8.33
C ILE A 184 -4.09 -14.98 7.28
N ASP A 185 -4.93 -15.96 7.58
CA ASP A 185 -5.99 -16.42 6.68
C ASP A 185 -7.03 -15.32 6.43
N ALA A 186 -7.30 -14.47 7.43
CA ALA A 186 -8.24 -13.37 7.30
C ALA A 186 -7.73 -12.23 6.39
N ILE A 187 -6.42 -12.03 6.29
CA ILE A 187 -5.81 -11.00 5.42
C ILE A 187 -5.51 -11.51 4.01
N LYS A 188 -5.34 -12.82 3.83
CA LYS A 188 -4.95 -13.45 2.56
C LYS A 188 -5.80 -13.02 1.36
N PRO A 189 -7.15 -12.89 1.44
CA PRO A 189 -7.96 -12.45 0.31
C PRO A 189 -7.57 -11.06 -0.23
N PHE A 190 -7.08 -10.17 0.63
CA PHE A 190 -6.70 -8.82 0.23
C PHE A 190 -5.34 -8.75 -0.47
N LEU A 191 -4.52 -9.80 -0.39
CA LEU A 191 -3.17 -9.88 -0.96
C LEU A 191 -3.13 -10.53 -2.35
N ASP A 192 -4.22 -11.19 -2.74
CA ASP A 192 -4.29 -12.01 -3.95
C ASP A 192 -4.59 -11.16 -5.21
N TYR A 193 -4.63 -11.80 -6.39
CA TYR A 193 -4.80 -11.16 -7.69
C TYR A 193 -6.24 -10.76 -8.05
N TYR A 194 -7.16 -10.78 -7.09
CA TYR A 194 -8.56 -10.42 -7.32
C TYR A 194 -8.69 -8.99 -7.86
N GLU A 195 -9.64 -8.80 -8.79
CA GLU A 195 -10.00 -7.46 -9.26
C GLU A 195 -10.60 -6.63 -8.14
N GLN A 196 -11.54 -7.25 -7.42
CA GLN A 196 -12.21 -6.67 -6.29
C GLN A 196 -12.51 -7.78 -5.28
N VAL A 197 -12.46 -7.44 -4.00
CA VAL A 197 -13.00 -8.27 -2.91
C VAL A 197 -14.13 -7.46 -2.29
N ASP A 198 -15.35 -8.00 -2.32
CA ASP A 198 -16.58 -7.31 -1.90
C ASP A 198 -16.81 -5.95 -2.59
N GLY A 199 -16.50 -5.85 -3.89
CA GLY A 199 -16.67 -4.63 -4.68
C GLY A 199 -15.56 -3.59 -4.52
N ILE A 200 -14.54 -3.86 -3.68
CA ILE A 200 -13.45 -2.92 -3.38
C ILE A 200 -12.15 -3.43 -3.98
N SER A 201 -11.40 -2.54 -4.63
CA SER A 201 -10.10 -2.86 -5.20
C SER A 201 -8.97 -2.58 -4.21
N TYR A 202 -8.18 -3.62 -3.92
CA TYR A 202 -7.01 -3.55 -3.03
C TYR A 202 -5.71 -3.36 -3.81
N ARG A 203 -5.78 -3.26 -5.15
CA ARG A 203 -4.62 -3.30 -6.05
C ARG A 203 -3.63 -2.16 -5.88
N LYS A 204 -4.07 -1.03 -5.32
CA LYS A 204 -3.23 0.13 -5.02
C LYS A 204 -2.74 0.20 -3.58
N ALA A 205 -3.21 -0.71 -2.72
CA ALA A 205 -2.80 -0.76 -1.32
C ALA A 205 -1.40 -1.36 -1.16
N ILE A 206 -0.76 -1.07 -0.04
CA ILE A 206 0.57 -1.58 0.30
C ILE A 206 0.48 -2.35 1.62
N PHE A 207 0.98 -3.57 1.63
CA PHE A 207 1.10 -4.41 2.82
C PHE A 207 2.59 -4.64 3.12
N ILE A 208 2.99 -4.37 4.36
CA ILE A 208 4.35 -4.55 4.85
C ILE A 208 4.32 -5.49 6.05
N PHE A 209 4.96 -6.64 5.92
CA PHE A 209 5.09 -7.63 6.99
C PHE A 209 6.49 -7.56 7.58
N LEU A 210 6.62 -7.43 8.89
CA LEU A 210 7.88 -7.41 9.61
C LEU A 210 7.97 -8.66 10.46
N SER A 211 9.07 -9.42 10.33
CA SER A 211 9.24 -10.68 11.04
C SER A 211 10.68 -10.95 11.45
N ASN A 212 10.84 -11.62 12.58
CA ASN A 212 12.11 -12.20 13.00
C ASN A 212 12.35 -13.61 12.44
N ALA A 213 11.35 -14.21 11.78
CA ALA A 213 11.49 -15.52 11.16
C ALA A 213 12.62 -15.52 10.12
N GLY A 214 13.47 -16.54 10.17
CA GLY A 214 14.64 -16.65 9.29
C GLY A 214 15.85 -15.80 9.71
N GLY A 215 15.78 -15.08 10.84
CA GLY A 215 16.89 -14.27 11.35
C GLY A 215 18.18 -15.07 11.58
N ASP A 216 18.10 -16.21 12.27
CA ASP A 216 19.25 -17.10 12.52
C ASP A 216 19.93 -17.56 11.24
N LEU A 217 19.11 -17.88 10.25
CA LEU A 217 19.49 -18.42 8.96
C LEU A 217 20.20 -17.38 8.08
N ILE A 218 19.70 -16.14 8.07
CA ILE A 218 20.38 -15.00 7.44
C ILE A 218 21.72 -14.73 8.13
N THR A 219 21.75 -14.76 9.47
CA THR A 219 22.98 -14.55 10.25
C THR A 219 24.02 -15.64 9.94
N LYS A 220 23.61 -16.90 9.87
CA LYS A 220 24.49 -18.01 9.52
C LYS A 220 25.08 -17.84 8.12
N THR A 221 24.26 -17.51 7.13
CA THR A 221 24.73 -17.27 5.75
C THR A 221 25.73 -16.11 5.70
N THR A 222 25.45 -15.03 6.44
CA THR A 222 26.37 -13.89 6.55
C THR A 222 27.69 -14.31 7.20
N LEU A 223 27.64 -15.12 8.26
CA LEU A 223 28.82 -15.63 8.95
C LEU A 223 29.66 -16.54 8.05
N ASP A 224 29.05 -17.37 7.22
CA ASP A 224 29.75 -18.27 6.30
C ASP A 224 30.49 -17.47 5.21
N PHE A 225 29.89 -16.40 4.68
CA PHE A 225 30.58 -15.47 3.77
C PHE A 225 31.77 -14.78 4.46
N TRP A 226 31.57 -14.31 5.69
CA TRP A 226 32.64 -13.65 6.45
C TRP A 226 33.81 -14.60 6.73
N ARG A 227 33.53 -15.86 7.11
CA ARG A 227 34.54 -16.92 7.30
C ARG A 227 35.29 -17.26 6.01
N ALA A 228 34.63 -17.13 4.86
CA ALA A 228 35.25 -17.29 3.55
C ALA A 228 36.06 -16.05 3.10
N GLY A 229 36.22 -15.03 3.95
CA GLY A 229 36.93 -13.80 3.63
C GLY A 229 36.20 -12.88 2.65
N ARG A 230 34.90 -13.12 2.41
CA ARG A 230 34.08 -12.35 1.47
C ARG A 230 33.43 -11.17 2.15
N LYS A 231 33.20 -10.09 1.39
CA LYS A 231 32.51 -8.91 1.90
C LYS A 231 31.02 -9.17 2.04
N ARG A 232 30.38 -8.48 2.99
CA ARG A 232 28.92 -8.56 3.19
C ARG A 232 28.15 -8.09 1.96
N GLU A 233 28.66 -7.06 1.29
CA GLU A 233 28.06 -6.45 0.11
C GLU A 233 28.03 -7.39 -1.10
N GLU A 234 28.80 -8.48 -1.08
CA GLU A 234 28.77 -9.52 -2.11
C GLU A 234 27.58 -10.48 -1.97
N ILE A 235 26.91 -10.52 -0.82
CA ILE A 235 25.72 -11.35 -0.60
C ILE A 235 24.60 -10.82 -1.49
N GLN A 236 24.04 -11.69 -2.33
CA GLN A 236 22.92 -11.39 -3.23
C GLN A 236 21.62 -12.01 -2.73
N LEU A 237 20.48 -11.55 -3.26
CA LEU A 237 19.16 -12.07 -2.87
C LEU A 237 19.04 -13.59 -3.10
N LYS A 238 19.58 -14.09 -4.22
CA LYS A 238 19.62 -15.53 -4.56
C LYS A 238 20.33 -16.41 -3.52
N ASP A 239 21.26 -15.84 -2.74
CA ASP A 239 21.98 -16.57 -1.70
C ASP A 239 21.12 -16.75 -0.45
N LEU A 240 20.11 -15.89 -0.26
CA LEU A 240 19.19 -15.90 0.88
C LEU A 240 17.85 -16.57 0.56
N GLU A 241 17.42 -16.56 -0.70
CA GLU A 241 16.13 -17.16 -1.14
C GLU A 241 15.94 -18.61 -0.71
N PRO A 242 16.90 -19.55 -0.90
CA PRO A 242 16.73 -20.93 -0.47
C PRO A 242 16.56 -21.03 1.05
N VAL A 243 17.33 -20.21 1.76
CA VAL A 243 17.38 -20.21 3.22
C VAL A 243 16.08 -19.66 3.81
N LEU A 244 15.50 -18.64 3.18
CA LEU A 244 14.20 -18.07 3.54
C LEU A 244 13.04 -19.02 3.17
N SER A 245 13.11 -19.70 2.03
CA SER A 245 12.08 -20.66 1.61
C SER A 245 12.00 -21.90 2.52
N VAL A 246 13.13 -22.36 3.08
CA VAL A 246 13.12 -23.49 4.02
C VAL A 246 12.77 -23.02 5.43
N GLY A 247 13.34 -21.90 5.90
CA GLY A 247 13.15 -21.42 7.27
C GLY A 247 11.77 -20.82 7.56
N VAL A 248 11.19 -20.08 6.61
CA VAL A 248 9.89 -19.41 6.79
C VAL A 248 8.73 -20.41 6.67
N PHE A 249 8.90 -21.48 5.89
CA PHE A 249 7.88 -22.52 5.71
C PHE A 249 7.99 -23.67 6.73
N ASN A 250 9.21 -24.10 7.13
CA ASN A 250 9.37 -25.20 8.11
C ASN A 250 9.16 -24.79 9.57
N ASN A 251 9.32 -23.51 9.93
CA ASN A 251 9.08 -23.07 11.31
C ASN A 251 7.60 -23.14 11.73
N LYS A 252 6.67 -23.37 10.79
CA LYS A 252 5.26 -23.69 11.12
C LYS A 252 5.04 -25.14 11.58
N HIS A 253 5.93 -26.07 11.29
CA HIS A 253 5.74 -27.48 11.67
C HIS A 253 6.28 -27.85 13.06
N LYS A 254 7.18 -27.05 13.65
CA LYS A 254 7.73 -27.34 14.98
C LYS A 254 6.87 -26.85 16.15
N SER A 255 5.88 -25.99 15.89
CA SER A 255 4.96 -25.46 16.91
C SER A 255 3.69 -26.30 17.09
N LEU A 256 3.51 -27.35 16.28
CA LEU A 256 2.38 -28.28 16.32
C LEU A 256 2.75 -29.67 16.89
N GLU A 257 4.01 -29.85 17.31
CA GLU A 257 4.50 -31.10 17.91
C GLU A 257 5.10 -30.89 19.32
N ARG A 258 4.63 -29.89 20.07
CA ARG A 258 4.90 -29.79 21.50
C ARG A 258 3.64 -29.43 22.28
#